data_AF-A0A972ZM20-F1
#
_entry.id   AF-A0A972ZM20-F1
#
_cell.length_a   1.000
_cell.length_b   1.000
_cell.length_c   1.000
_cell.angle_alpha   90.00
_cell.angle_beta   90.00
_cell.angle_gamma   90.00
#
_symmetry.space_group_name_H-M   'P 1'
#
loop_
_entity.id
_entity.type
_entity.pdbx_description
1 polymer ?
#
loop_
_entity_poly.entity_id
_entity_poly.type
_entity_poly.pdbx_seq_one_letter_code
_entity_poly.pdbx_strand_id
1 'polypeptide(L)'
;AEAGITACTHIGGPAASALPPQKRGAHLAFLSTAPFNLSNICAELIFSGVFERHPKLDFLFAECRIGWVPFLMQWMDRQTVERAPDPITPIKMLPSEYAIRNCRFSFEEDYMGTELMKADWCDLGKVAIWGSDYPHTQGTWPDVSGPIDKMFQGIDADTKHNVLWKHAADMFDIKGP
;
A
#
# COMPACT_ATOMS: atom_id res chain seq x y z
N ALA A 1 -8.55 13.75 -8.88
CA ALA A 1 -9.94 13.95 -8.40
C ALA A 1 -10.86 14.40 -9.53
N GLU A 2 -10.72 15.62 -10.08
CA GLU A 2 -11.62 16.12 -11.13
C GLU A 2 -11.62 15.26 -12.41
N ALA A 3 -10.44 14.80 -12.84
CA ALA A 3 -10.29 13.96 -14.03
C ALA A 3 -10.71 12.49 -13.82
N GLY A 4 -11.05 12.07 -12.61
CA GLY A 4 -11.31 10.65 -12.30
C GLY A 4 -10.09 9.73 -12.46
N ILE A 5 -8.88 10.30 -12.59
CA ILE A 5 -7.63 9.54 -12.76
C ILE A 5 -7.05 9.20 -11.39
N THR A 6 -6.73 7.92 -11.22
CA THR A 6 -5.95 7.38 -10.10
C THR A 6 -4.51 7.89 -10.15
N ALA A 7 -4.05 8.48 -9.05
CA ALA A 7 -2.64 8.81 -8.87
C ALA A 7 -1.88 7.56 -8.42
N CYS A 8 -0.64 7.38 -8.91
CA CYS A 8 0.19 6.23 -8.56
C CYS A 8 1.60 6.70 -8.22
N THR A 9 2.15 6.19 -7.12
CA THR A 9 3.59 6.21 -6.85
C THR A 9 4.11 4.79 -6.86
N HIS A 10 5.35 4.63 -7.29
CA HIS A 10 6.03 3.34 -7.34
C HIS A 10 7.30 3.40 -6.49
N ILE A 11 7.78 2.26 -5.97
CA ILE A 11 9.12 2.23 -5.37
C ILE A 11 10.19 2.57 -6.42
N GLY A 12 11.43 2.78 -5.98
CA GLY A 12 12.56 3.02 -6.89
C GLY A 12 12.93 4.49 -7.10
N GLY A 13 12.21 5.42 -6.47
CA GLY A 13 12.72 6.79 -6.28
C GLY A 13 14.04 6.78 -5.49
N PRO A 14 14.89 7.82 -5.62
CA PRO A 14 16.14 7.88 -4.88
C PRO A 14 15.81 7.89 -3.38
N ALA A 15 15.97 6.74 -2.72
CA ALA A 15 16.07 6.76 -1.27
C ALA A 15 17.23 7.69 -0.94
N ALA A 16 17.04 8.58 0.03
CA ALA A 16 18.14 9.29 0.64
C ALA A 16 19.01 8.25 1.38
N SER A 17 19.79 7.46 0.64
CA SER A 17 20.79 6.57 1.20
C SER A 17 21.86 7.45 1.79
N ALA A 18 21.74 7.72 3.10
CA ALA A 18 22.74 8.40 3.88
C ALA A 18 24.10 7.66 3.90
N LEU A 19 24.14 6.42 3.39
CA LEU A 19 25.35 5.63 3.25
C LEU A 19 25.96 5.81 1.85
N PRO A 20 27.30 5.93 1.74
CA PRO A 20 27.95 6.14 0.47
C PRO A 20 27.55 5.06 -0.55
N PRO A 21 27.12 5.43 -1.77
CA PRO A 21 26.63 4.51 -2.80
C PRO A 21 27.68 3.48 -3.26
N GLN A 22 28.93 3.63 -2.81
CA GLN A 22 30.10 2.80 -3.14
C GLN A 22 30.37 1.67 -2.13
N LYS A 23 29.52 1.46 -1.10
CA LYS A 23 29.75 0.41 -0.09
C LYS A 23 29.14 -0.92 -0.51
N ARG A 24 29.88 -2.01 -0.28
CA ARG A 24 29.43 -3.40 -0.46
C ARG A 24 28.05 -3.59 0.19
N GLY A 25 27.10 -4.17 -0.53
CA GLY A 25 25.75 -4.47 -0.02
C GLY A 25 24.73 -3.34 -0.10
N ALA A 26 25.10 -2.13 -0.54
CA ALA A 26 24.18 -0.98 -0.58
C ALA A 26 22.93 -1.23 -1.44
N HIS A 27 23.08 -1.91 -2.59
CA HIS A 27 21.95 -2.23 -3.47
C HIS A 27 20.92 -3.15 -2.80
N LEU A 28 21.37 -4.24 -2.17
CA LEU A 28 20.46 -5.16 -1.47
C LEU A 28 19.83 -4.51 -0.23
N ALA A 29 20.59 -3.67 0.49
CA ALA A 29 20.05 -2.90 1.61
C ALA A 29 18.98 -1.90 1.17
N PHE A 30 19.17 -1.25 0.02
CA PHE A 30 18.16 -0.40 -0.60
C PHE A 30 16.92 -1.19 -0.98
N LEU A 31 17.06 -2.29 -1.73
CA LEU A 31 15.91 -3.12 -2.13
C LEU A 31 15.14 -3.66 -0.93
N SER A 32 15.84 -3.98 0.17
CA SER A 32 15.21 -4.46 1.41
C SER A 32 14.39 -3.40 2.14
N THR A 33 14.66 -2.11 1.91
CA THR A 33 14.00 -1.00 2.61
C THR A 33 13.12 -0.14 1.69
N ALA A 34 13.26 -0.27 0.37
CA ALA A 34 12.50 0.49 -0.62
C ALA A 34 10.97 0.44 -0.42
N PRO A 35 10.35 -0.71 -0.10
CA PRO A 35 8.93 -0.80 0.24
C PRO A 35 8.50 0.16 1.37
N PHE A 36 9.32 0.25 2.43
CA PHE A 36 9.03 1.07 3.60
C PHE A 36 9.15 2.57 3.33
N ASN A 37 9.91 3.01 2.32
CA ASN A 37 10.05 4.43 2.01
C ASN A 37 8.71 5.07 1.61
N LEU A 38 7.79 4.27 1.04
CA LEU A 38 6.45 4.72 0.69
C LEU A 38 5.57 5.01 1.91
N SER A 39 5.95 4.52 3.10
CA SER A 39 5.25 4.85 4.35
C SER A 39 5.28 6.34 4.66
N ASN A 40 6.40 7.01 4.36
CA ASN A 40 6.53 8.45 4.58
C ASN A 40 5.62 9.23 3.62
N ILE A 41 5.60 8.84 2.34
CA ILE A 41 4.73 9.47 1.33
C ILE A 41 3.25 9.31 1.72
N CYS A 42 2.85 8.12 2.18
CA CYS A 42 1.50 7.87 2.65
C CYS A 42 1.12 8.78 3.82
N ALA A 43 1.98 8.85 4.84
CA ALA A 43 1.76 9.72 6.00
C ALA A 43 1.70 11.20 5.58
N GLU A 44 2.61 11.66 4.73
CA GLU A 44 2.63 13.04 4.23
C GLU A 44 1.34 13.39 3.47
N LEU A 45 0.84 12.52 2.59
CA LEU A 45 -0.41 12.76 1.86
C LEU A 45 -1.62 12.89 2.81
N ILE A 46 -1.69 12.02 3.82
CA ILE A 46 -2.78 12.03 4.81
C ILE A 46 -2.69 13.29 5.68
N PHE A 47 -1.55 13.51 6.35
CA PHE A 47 -1.39 14.61 7.31
C PHE A 47 -1.33 15.99 6.64
N SER A 48 -0.92 16.08 5.37
CA SER A 48 -1.07 17.32 4.59
C SER A 48 -2.49 17.56 4.07
N GLY A 49 -3.46 16.75 4.49
CA GLY A 49 -4.88 16.93 4.22
C GLY A 49 -5.26 16.79 2.75
N VAL A 50 -4.45 16.12 1.93
CA VAL A 50 -4.75 15.90 0.50
C VAL A 50 -6.09 15.20 0.35
N PHE A 51 -6.30 14.13 1.12
CA PHE A 51 -7.54 13.37 1.07
C PHE A 51 -8.72 14.06 1.76
N GLU A 52 -8.46 15.00 2.68
CA GLU A 52 -9.52 15.88 3.22
C GLU A 52 -10.03 16.84 2.13
N ARG A 53 -9.12 17.46 1.36
CA ARG A 53 -9.48 18.38 0.27
C ARG A 53 -10.01 17.66 -0.98
N HIS A 54 -9.57 16.42 -1.20
CA HIS A 54 -9.90 15.63 -2.39
C HIS A 54 -10.42 14.24 -1.99
N PRO A 55 -11.63 14.14 -1.41
CA PRO A 55 -12.14 12.88 -0.87
C PRO A 55 -12.37 11.79 -1.93
N LYS A 56 -12.46 12.16 -3.21
CA LYS A 56 -12.61 11.26 -4.36
C LYS A 56 -11.28 10.95 -5.08
N LEU A 57 -10.14 11.32 -4.49
CA LEU A 57 -8.84 10.98 -5.07
C LEU A 57 -8.48 9.55 -4.66
N ASP A 58 -8.32 8.68 -5.64
CA ASP A 58 -7.74 7.35 -5.45
C ASP A 58 -6.21 7.41 -5.65
N PHE A 59 -5.48 6.75 -4.76
CA PHE A 59 -4.03 6.75 -4.74
C PHE A 59 -3.46 5.32 -4.61
N LEU A 60 -2.64 4.91 -5.57
CA LEU A 60 -1.97 3.61 -5.58
C LEU A 60 -0.51 3.75 -5.12
N PHE A 61 -0.13 2.94 -4.13
CA PHE A 61 1.27 2.66 -3.79
C PHE A 61 1.66 1.36 -4.46
N ALA A 62 2.49 1.43 -5.50
CA ALA A 62 2.87 0.28 -6.31
C ALA A 62 4.17 -0.39 -5.84
N GLU A 63 4.24 -1.71 -6.00
CA GLU A 63 5.36 -2.60 -5.65
C GLU A 63 5.87 -2.40 -4.20
N CYS A 64 4.95 -2.24 -3.25
CA CYS A 64 5.30 -1.74 -1.92
C CYS A 64 5.31 -2.80 -0.82
N ARG A 65 5.04 -4.07 -1.14
CA ARG A 65 4.66 -5.09 -0.13
C ARG A 65 3.51 -4.56 0.75
N ILE A 66 2.99 -5.34 1.68
CA ILE A 66 1.82 -4.91 2.47
C ILE A 66 1.90 -5.24 3.95
N GLY A 67 2.85 -6.10 4.39
CA GLY A 67 2.96 -6.47 5.81
C GLY A 67 3.19 -5.31 6.78
N TRP A 68 3.71 -4.18 6.33
CA TRP A 68 3.95 -2.99 7.15
C TRP A 68 2.75 -2.03 7.20
N VAL A 69 1.78 -2.16 6.28
CA VAL A 69 0.67 -1.20 6.11
C VAL A 69 -0.24 -1.13 7.33
N PRO A 70 -0.68 -2.25 7.96
CA PRO A 70 -1.53 -2.18 9.14
C PRO A 70 -0.86 -1.47 10.31
N PHE A 71 0.44 -1.71 10.48
CA PHE A 71 1.23 -1.03 11.50
C PHE A 71 1.29 0.48 11.23
N LEU A 72 1.52 0.91 9.98
CA LEU A 72 1.49 2.34 9.66
C LEU A 72 0.14 2.96 10.00
N MET A 73 -0.97 2.35 9.56
CA MET A 73 -2.33 2.86 9.82
C MET A 73 -2.57 3.05 11.32
N GLN A 74 -2.32 2.01 12.12
CA GLN A 74 -2.46 2.07 13.58
C GLN A 74 -1.55 3.13 14.22
N TRP A 75 -0.32 3.26 13.72
CA TRP A 75 0.64 4.20 14.27
C TRP A 75 0.26 5.65 13.97
N MET A 76 -0.21 5.94 12.76
CA MET A 76 -0.70 7.27 12.38
C MET A 76 -1.94 7.68 13.21
N ASP A 77 -2.87 6.75 13.43
CA ASP A 77 -4.03 6.99 14.30
C ASP A 77 -3.58 7.37 15.71
N ARG A 78 -2.63 6.62 16.28
CA ARG A 78 -2.06 6.93 17.59
C ARG A 78 -1.41 8.31 17.62
N GLN A 79 -0.65 8.69 16.59
CA GLN A 79 -0.06 10.04 16.54
C GLN A 79 -1.13 11.13 16.55
N THR A 80 -2.28 10.89 15.92
CA THR A 80 -3.40 11.85 15.88
C THR A 80 -4.11 11.98 17.23
N VAL A 81 -4.20 10.88 17.99
CA VAL A 81 -4.79 10.87 19.34
C VAL A 81 -3.86 11.47 20.39
N GLU A 82 -2.56 11.19 20.30
CA GLU A 82 -1.59 11.57 21.34
C GLU A 82 -0.99 12.97 21.15
N ARG A 83 -1.12 13.59 19.97
CA ARG A 83 -0.52 14.89 19.66
C ARG A 83 -1.59 15.94 19.35
N ALA A 84 -1.23 17.20 19.55
CA ALA A 84 -2.06 18.30 19.08
C ALA A 84 -2.18 18.24 17.54
N PRO A 85 -3.38 18.50 16.98
CA PRO A 85 -3.57 18.52 15.53
C PRO A 85 -2.73 19.63 14.90
N ASP A 86 -2.35 19.44 13.64
CA ASP A 86 -1.69 20.48 12.86
C ASP A 86 -2.63 21.70 12.74
N PRO A 87 -2.18 22.90 13.13
CA PRO A 87 -3.05 24.08 13.18
C PRO A 87 -3.37 24.65 11.78
N ILE A 88 -2.59 24.28 10.76
CA ILE A 88 -2.74 24.76 9.38
C ILE A 88 -3.61 23.78 8.59
N THR A 89 -3.43 22.48 8.82
CA THR A 89 -4.07 21.42 8.04
C THR A 89 -4.77 20.38 8.93
N PRO A 90 -5.84 20.75 9.63
CA PRO A 90 -6.57 19.81 10.46
C PRO A 90 -7.26 18.75 9.59
N ILE A 91 -7.10 17.49 9.97
CA ILE A 91 -7.86 16.37 9.43
C ILE A 91 -9.00 16.00 10.40
N LYS A 92 -10.10 15.46 9.87
CA LYS A 92 -11.33 15.19 10.65
C LYS A 92 -11.54 13.71 10.98
N MET A 93 -11.04 12.82 10.11
CA MET A 93 -11.09 11.38 10.29
C MET A 93 -9.77 10.88 10.86
N LEU A 94 -9.75 9.64 11.37
CA LEU A 94 -8.50 8.97 11.66
C LEU A 94 -7.71 8.73 10.37
N PRO A 95 -6.38 8.83 10.39
CA PRO A 95 -5.53 8.48 9.25
C PRO A 95 -5.84 7.14 8.59
N SER A 96 -6.14 6.10 9.37
CA SER A 96 -6.56 4.78 8.87
C SER A 96 -7.83 4.86 8.02
N GLU A 97 -8.81 5.68 8.41
CA GLU A 97 -10.05 5.86 7.65
C GLU A 97 -9.79 6.57 6.31
N TYR A 98 -8.85 7.53 6.25
CA TYR A 98 -8.39 8.09 4.99
C TYR A 98 -7.68 7.03 4.13
N ALA A 99 -6.81 6.22 4.71
CA ALA A 99 -6.10 5.17 3.99
C ALA A 99 -7.07 4.14 3.40
N ILE A 100 -8.07 3.68 4.17
CA ILE A 100 -9.11 2.75 3.69
C ILE A 100 -9.91 3.36 2.53
N ARG A 101 -10.28 4.64 2.65
CA ARG A 101 -11.10 5.33 1.65
C ARG A 101 -10.34 5.66 0.37
N ASN A 102 -9.08 6.08 0.46
CA ASN A 102 -8.38 6.73 -0.66
C ASN A 102 -7.15 5.97 -1.17
N CYS A 103 -6.63 5.00 -0.42
CA CYS A 103 -5.35 4.36 -0.75
C CYS A 103 -5.53 2.89 -1.13
N ARG A 104 -4.71 2.43 -2.08
CA ARG A 104 -4.46 1.01 -2.35
C ARG A 104 -2.97 0.74 -2.33
N PHE A 105 -2.58 -0.44 -1.85
CA PHE A 105 -1.19 -0.85 -1.69
C PHE A 105 -0.96 -2.15 -2.44
N SER A 106 -0.12 -2.11 -3.47
CA SER A 106 0.11 -3.28 -4.30
C SER A 106 1.23 -4.16 -3.78
N PHE A 107 1.06 -5.46 -3.95
CA PHE A 107 2.08 -6.46 -3.68
C PHE A 107 2.02 -7.57 -4.71
N GLU A 108 3.19 -8.16 -4.95
CA GLU A 108 3.38 -9.37 -5.70
C GLU A 108 3.41 -10.57 -4.75
N GLU A 109 4.53 -10.85 -4.08
CA GLU A 109 4.69 -11.92 -3.11
C GLU A 109 4.97 -11.34 -1.71
N ASP A 110 4.03 -11.52 -0.78
CA ASP A 110 4.15 -11.10 0.62
C ASP A 110 3.37 -12.03 1.56
N TYR A 111 4.02 -13.10 2.03
CA TYR A 111 3.40 -14.04 2.96
C TYR A 111 3.08 -13.43 4.33
N MET A 112 3.87 -12.47 4.80
CA MET A 112 3.59 -11.81 6.07
C MET A 112 2.32 -10.97 5.96
N GLY A 113 2.19 -10.23 4.86
CA GLY A 113 1.00 -9.48 4.53
C GLY A 113 -0.24 -10.37 4.42
N THR A 114 -0.16 -11.49 3.71
CA THR A 114 -1.32 -12.36 3.53
C THR A 114 -1.68 -13.15 4.79
N GLU A 115 -0.72 -13.48 5.67
CA GLU A 115 -1.04 -14.00 7.01
C GLU A 115 -1.74 -12.95 7.88
N LEU A 116 -1.29 -11.69 7.88
CA LEU A 116 -1.95 -10.60 8.59
C LEU A 116 -3.37 -10.34 8.06
N MET A 117 -3.57 -10.49 6.75
CA MET A 117 -4.86 -10.28 6.09
C MET A 117 -5.97 -11.21 6.60
N LYS A 118 -5.62 -12.35 7.21
CA LYS A 118 -6.58 -13.26 7.87
C LYS A 118 -7.17 -12.67 9.16
N ALA A 119 -6.60 -11.58 9.67
CA ALA A 119 -7.04 -10.93 10.88
C ALA A 119 -7.89 -9.69 10.55
N ASP A 120 -9.21 -9.80 10.77
CA ASP A 120 -10.19 -8.75 10.42
C ASP A 120 -9.90 -7.38 11.06
N TRP A 121 -9.27 -7.35 12.22
CA TRP A 121 -9.00 -6.11 12.96
C TRP A 121 -7.95 -5.20 12.31
N CYS A 122 -7.16 -5.72 11.36
CA CYS A 122 -6.03 -4.97 10.78
C CYS A 122 -6.38 -4.24 9.47
N ASP A 123 -7.59 -4.45 8.95
CA ASP A 123 -8.13 -3.82 7.73
C ASP A 123 -7.27 -3.98 6.45
N LEU A 124 -6.25 -4.83 6.47
CA LEU A 124 -5.33 -4.98 5.34
C LEU A 124 -6.04 -5.43 4.06
N GLY A 125 -7.01 -6.33 4.20
CA GLY A 125 -7.84 -6.82 3.09
C GLY A 125 -8.68 -5.74 2.41
N LYS A 126 -8.89 -4.56 3.04
CA LYS A 126 -9.64 -3.43 2.46
C LYS A 126 -8.80 -2.51 1.59
N VAL A 127 -7.47 -2.57 1.72
CA VAL A 127 -6.54 -1.66 1.03
C VAL A 127 -5.55 -2.38 0.11
N ALA A 128 -5.38 -3.69 0.27
CA ALA A 128 -4.47 -4.46 -0.54
C ALA A 128 -4.99 -4.67 -1.97
N ILE A 129 -4.09 -4.61 -2.95
CA ILE A 129 -4.34 -4.97 -4.35
C ILE A 129 -3.19 -5.87 -4.82
N TRP A 130 -3.49 -6.96 -5.50
CA TRP A 130 -2.42 -7.82 -6.01
C TRP A 130 -1.95 -7.36 -7.41
N GLY A 131 -0.66 -7.47 -7.68
CA GLY A 131 -0.08 -7.24 -9.00
C GLY A 131 1.15 -8.11 -9.22
N SER A 132 1.33 -8.64 -10.43
CA SER A 132 2.39 -9.63 -10.72
C SER A 132 3.81 -9.06 -10.85
N ASP A 133 3.93 -7.74 -10.98
CA ASP A 133 5.19 -7.02 -11.28
C ASP A 133 5.95 -7.57 -12.51
N TYR A 134 5.22 -7.92 -13.58
CA TYR A 134 5.84 -8.36 -14.82
C TYR A 134 6.68 -7.22 -15.47
N PRO A 135 7.91 -7.49 -15.96
CA PRO A 135 8.61 -8.78 -16.04
C PRO A 135 9.71 -8.94 -14.98
N HIS A 136 9.63 -8.22 -13.86
CA HIS A 136 10.70 -8.19 -12.88
C HIS A 136 10.95 -9.56 -12.24
N THR A 137 12.21 -9.80 -11.86
CA THR A 137 12.63 -11.06 -11.23
C THR A 137 12.06 -11.25 -9.83
N GLN A 138 11.69 -10.17 -9.13
CA GLN A 138 10.99 -10.24 -7.85
C GLN A 138 9.49 -10.50 -7.99
N GLY A 139 8.95 -10.34 -9.21
CA GLY A 139 7.55 -10.62 -9.55
C GLY A 139 7.22 -12.11 -9.61
N THR A 140 5.98 -12.43 -9.95
CA THR A 140 5.46 -13.81 -9.93
C THR A 140 5.37 -14.45 -11.33
N TRP A 141 5.86 -13.78 -12.38
CA TRP A 141 5.89 -14.34 -13.73
C TRP A 141 6.97 -15.43 -13.88
N PRO A 142 6.78 -16.51 -14.67
CA PRO A 142 5.64 -16.81 -15.56
C PRO A 142 4.49 -17.58 -14.94
N ASP A 143 4.66 -18.14 -13.75
CA ASP A 143 3.66 -18.98 -13.11
C ASP A 143 3.25 -18.40 -11.76
N VAL A 144 2.07 -17.79 -11.76
CA VAL A 144 1.50 -17.15 -10.56
C VAL A 144 0.79 -18.15 -9.66
N SER A 145 0.51 -19.38 -10.12
CA SER A 145 -0.36 -20.33 -9.41
C SER A 145 0.20 -20.72 -8.04
N GLY A 146 1.46 -21.13 -7.98
CA GLY A 146 2.14 -21.53 -6.74
C GLY A 146 2.15 -20.41 -5.68
N PRO A 147 2.66 -19.20 -6.00
CA PRO A 147 2.61 -18.07 -5.07
C PRO A 147 1.20 -17.70 -4.62
N ILE A 148 0.22 -17.66 -5.54
CA ILE A 148 -1.18 -17.31 -5.22
C ILE A 148 -1.80 -18.35 -4.28
N ASP A 149 -1.65 -19.64 -4.57
CA ASP A 149 -2.22 -20.71 -3.76
C ASP A 149 -1.69 -20.67 -2.33
N LYS A 150 -0.38 -20.41 -2.19
CA LYS A 150 0.25 -20.29 -0.88
C LYS A 150 -0.16 -19.02 -0.13
N MET A 151 -0.13 -17.87 -0.80
CA MET A 151 -0.47 -16.58 -0.16
C MET A 151 -1.92 -16.53 0.31
N PHE A 152 -2.86 -17.02 -0.51
CA PHE A 152 -4.29 -16.92 -0.21
C PHE A 152 -4.86 -18.16 0.49
N GLN A 153 -4.01 -19.06 0.98
CA GLN A 153 -4.46 -20.22 1.74
C GLN A 153 -5.14 -19.78 3.05
N GLY A 154 -6.43 -20.09 3.18
CA GLY A 154 -7.21 -19.76 4.38
C GLY A 154 -7.67 -18.31 4.49
N ILE A 155 -7.47 -17.50 3.45
CA ILE A 155 -8.15 -16.20 3.30
C ILE A 155 -9.56 -16.46 2.77
N ASP A 156 -10.56 -15.75 3.29
CA ASP A 156 -11.94 -15.89 2.84
C ASP A 156 -12.11 -15.49 1.37
N ALA A 157 -13.16 -16.03 0.74
CA ALA A 157 -13.37 -15.87 -0.70
C ALA A 157 -13.62 -14.41 -1.11
N ASP A 158 -14.26 -13.61 -0.25
CA ASP A 158 -14.59 -12.22 -0.55
C ASP A 158 -13.34 -11.35 -0.48
N THR A 159 -12.52 -11.48 0.56
CA THR A 159 -11.23 -10.80 0.66
C THR A 159 -10.30 -11.20 -0.49
N LYS A 160 -10.22 -12.50 -0.82
CA LYS A 160 -9.43 -12.97 -1.97
C LYS A 160 -9.93 -12.34 -3.27
N HIS A 161 -11.23 -12.32 -3.52
CA HIS A 161 -11.80 -11.69 -4.72
C HIS A 161 -11.54 -10.18 -4.76
N ASN A 162 -11.65 -9.50 -3.63
CA ASN A 162 -11.45 -8.07 -3.54
C ASN A 162 -10.01 -7.67 -3.88
N VAL A 163 -9.04 -8.37 -3.28
CA VAL A 163 -7.61 -8.10 -3.44
C VAL A 163 -7.10 -8.49 -4.83
N LEU A 164 -7.57 -9.62 -5.38
CA LEU A 164 -7.12 -10.11 -6.69
C LEU A 164 -7.80 -9.42 -7.88
N TRP A 165 -8.99 -8.84 -7.68
CA TRP A 165 -9.79 -8.31 -8.78
C TRP A 165 -10.47 -6.99 -8.44
N LYS A 166 -11.39 -7.00 -7.46
CA LYS A 166 -12.37 -5.93 -7.30
C LYS A 166 -11.71 -4.56 -7.08
N HIS A 167 -10.67 -4.48 -6.25
CA HIS A 167 -9.99 -3.22 -5.98
C HIS A 167 -9.32 -2.63 -7.22
N ALA A 168 -8.70 -3.47 -8.05
CA ALA A 168 -8.13 -3.03 -9.32
C ALA A 168 -9.24 -2.56 -10.27
N ALA A 169 -10.31 -3.34 -10.36
CA ALA A 169 -11.45 -3.05 -11.23
C ALA A 169 -12.11 -1.71 -10.88
N ASP A 170 -12.39 -1.47 -9.61
CA ASP A 170 -12.99 -0.22 -9.14
C ASP A 170 -12.05 0.98 -9.42
N MET A 171 -10.75 0.84 -9.12
CA MET A 171 -9.77 1.93 -9.20
C MET A 171 -9.41 2.35 -10.63
N PHE A 172 -9.54 1.45 -11.58
CA PHE A 172 -9.18 1.66 -12.99
C PHE A 172 -10.37 1.62 -13.95
N ASP A 173 -11.60 1.55 -13.43
CA ASP A 173 -12.83 1.37 -14.21
C ASP A 173 -12.72 0.20 -15.20
N ILE A 174 -12.08 -0.89 -14.76
CA ILE A 174 -11.95 -2.10 -15.58
C ILE A 174 -13.25 -2.87 -15.47
N LYS A 175 -13.95 -2.95 -16.61
CA LYS A 175 -15.09 -3.85 -16.75
C LYS A 175 -14.58 -5.27 -16.85
N GLY A 176 -15.19 -6.17 -16.08
CA GLY A 176 -14.89 -7.59 -16.17
C GLY A 176 -15.16 -8.16 -17.55
N PRO A 177 -14.65 -9.37 -17.84
CA PRO A 177 -15.23 -10.18 -18.90
C PRO A 177 -16.73 -10.36 -18.74
#